data_AF-A0A3S4HDG9-F1
#
_entry.id   AF-A0A3S4HDG9-F1
#
_cell.length_a   1.000
_cell.length_b   1.000
_cell.length_c   1.000
_cell.angle_alpha   90.00
_cell.angle_beta   90.00
_cell.angle_gamma   90.00
#
_symmetry.space_group_name_H-M   'P 1'
#
loop_
_entity.id
_entity.type
_entity.pdbx_description
1 polymer ?
#
loop_
_entity_poly.entity_id
_entity_poly.type
_entity_poly.pdbx_seq_one_letter_code
_entity_poly.pdbx_strand_id
1 'polypeptide(L)'
;MFSLDNVLDDLWPQARPAPWQKKLLKKLFYEEEFQQFADRHRHLKGLDTVEQVLEYLNIRCAIPAHDLEQIPEYGPLVIIANHPTGTLDGLALLYAVSRVRRDVKVVTNRMLTHLEPLSSLFIPVDNIHGRTAKAALQQMDQQLQAGGVLIFFPAGEVSRLTRRGIRDKKWHSGFIKLAAKYRAPLLPAWINARNSALFYASTLISDNLPLLLLMQQMFRRRNSSLPVRIGQQIPWSSWFDAQSSARELTGRCYQHLEQLRKGLPGRFKTESAIARPEDRALLKRELHKAECLGRTADGKVIYLWQRNGQEDAPLLRELGRLREIAFRAVGEGSGKRRDIDGYDDDYLHLILWDEEDLEIVGAYRFMPTAIQLAKRGLEGIYSYSLFHYDGRMDDVLQHGIELGRSLSSRATGGVAGWTTCGPASALIWRAIRTIAICLVRCRFLADCRPPPAICWWRSTGCGSRRRIRWRSRVALIRRRCPTCWRSLAGRITTTTWPG
;
A
#
# COMPACT_ATOMS: atom_id res chain seq x y z
N MET A 1 22.91 -15.42 -22.62
CA MET A 1 23.24 -16.64 -21.83
C MET A 1 24.44 -16.39 -20.93
N PHE A 2 24.37 -16.74 -19.63
CA PHE A 2 25.50 -16.59 -18.70
C PHE A 2 26.66 -17.50 -19.14
N SER A 3 27.83 -16.90 -19.38
CA SER A 3 29.07 -17.59 -19.70
C SER A 3 30.16 -17.03 -18.80
N LEU A 4 30.99 -17.89 -18.21
CA LEU A 4 32.13 -17.46 -17.41
C LEU A 4 33.06 -16.56 -18.23
N ASP A 5 33.17 -16.81 -19.54
CA ASP A 5 34.02 -16.02 -20.43
C ASP A 5 33.50 -14.56 -20.53
N ASN A 6 32.18 -14.34 -20.68
CA ASN A 6 31.61 -12.98 -20.71
C ASN A 6 31.81 -12.22 -19.39
N VAL A 7 31.73 -12.92 -18.26
CA VAL A 7 31.92 -12.32 -16.93
C VAL A 7 33.40 -11.99 -16.67
N LEU A 8 34.31 -12.86 -17.11
CA LEU A 8 35.74 -12.62 -17.04
C LEU A 8 36.17 -11.47 -17.95
N ASP A 9 35.61 -11.37 -19.15
CA ASP A 9 35.88 -10.26 -20.07
C ASP A 9 35.41 -8.92 -19.51
N ASP A 10 34.26 -8.88 -18.82
CA ASP A 10 33.76 -7.65 -18.19
C ASP A 10 34.51 -7.27 -16.88
N LEU A 11 34.89 -8.24 -16.04
CA LEU A 11 35.56 -7.98 -14.75
C LEU A 11 37.08 -7.85 -14.86
N TRP A 12 37.68 -8.55 -15.82
CA TRP A 12 39.12 -8.69 -16.00
C TRP A 12 39.49 -8.90 -17.47
N PRO A 13 39.27 -7.91 -18.35
CA PRO A 13 39.52 -8.02 -19.79
C PRO A 13 40.99 -8.35 -20.14
N GLN A 14 41.92 -8.12 -19.19
CA GLN A 14 43.33 -8.46 -19.35
C GLN A 14 43.72 -9.84 -18.80
N ALA A 15 42.84 -10.52 -18.06
CA ALA A 15 43.13 -11.84 -17.52
C ALA A 15 42.96 -12.91 -18.60
N ARG A 16 44.03 -13.65 -18.90
CA ARG A 16 43.97 -14.86 -19.73
C ARG A 16 44.24 -16.08 -18.85
N PRO A 17 43.25 -16.55 -18.07
CA PRO A 17 43.44 -17.71 -17.21
C PRO A 17 43.77 -18.95 -18.07
N ALA A 18 44.70 -19.76 -17.57
CA ALA A 18 45.11 -21.00 -18.23
C ALA A 18 43.90 -21.96 -18.38
N PRO A 19 43.90 -22.87 -19.37
CA PRO A 19 42.76 -23.77 -19.62
C PRO A 19 42.30 -24.57 -18.41
N TRP A 20 43.23 -25.01 -17.56
CA TRP A 20 42.91 -25.73 -16.31
C TRP A 20 42.27 -24.82 -15.26
N GLN A 21 42.67 -23.55 -15.18
CA GLN A 21 42.07 -22.54 -14.28
C GLN A 21 40.65 -22.24 -14.74
N LYS A 22 40.43 -22.08 -16.06
CA LYS A 22 39.09 -21.94 -16.62
C LYS A 22 38.21 -23.12 -16.25
N LYS A 23 38.66 -24.36 -16.49
CA LYS A 23 37.88 -25.58 -16.15
C LYS A 23 37.53 -25.66 -14.66
N LEU A 24 38.47 -25.29 -13.79
CA LEU A 24 38.24 -25.22 -12.34
C LEU A 24 37.17 -24.18 -11.99
N LEU A 25 37.27 -22.97 -12.56
CA LEU A 25 36.30 -21.89 -12.34
C LEU A 25 34.90 -22.27 -12.86
N LYS A 26 34.80 -22.88 -14.06
CA LYS A 26 33.50 -23.35 -14.61
C LYS A 26 32.81 -24.32 -13.64
N LYS A 27 33.57 -25.27 -13.08
CA LYS A 27 33.09 -26.22 -12.07
C LYS A 27 32.74 -25.53 -10.75
N LEU A 28 33.57 -24.58 -10.30
CA LEU A 28 33.37 -23.85 -9.04
C LEU A 28 32.09 -22.98 -9.07
N PHE A 29 31.75 -22.41 -10.23
CA PHE A 29 30.61 -21.52 -10.43
C PHE A 29 29.35 -22.21 -10.91
N TYR A 30 29.35 -23.55 -11.03
CA TYR A 30 28.20 -24.33 -11.49
C TYR A 30 27.69 -23.88 -12.88
N GLU A 31 28.59 -23.49 -13.78
CA GLU A 31 28.21 -22.96 -15.11
C GLU A 31 27.42 -23.98 -15.93
N GLU A 32 27.84 -25.24 -15.95
CA GLU A 32 27.14 -26.32 -16.65
C GLU A 32 25.73 -26.54 -16.09
N GLU A 33 25.56 -26.50 -14.78
CA GLU A 33 24.26 -26.70 -14.13
C GLU A 33 23.33 -25.51 -14.40
N PHE A 34 23.87 -24.29 -14.45
CA PHE A 34 23.15 -23.09 -14.85
C PHE A 34 22.73 -23.13 -16.33
N GLN A 35 23.62 -23.57 -17.21
CA GLN A 35 23.32 -23.72 -18.65
C GLN A 35 22.26 -24.79 -18.86
N GLN A 36 22.35 -25.95 -18.20
CA GLN A 36 21.33 -26.99 -18.26
C GLN A 36 19.97 -26.49 -17.76
N PHE A 37 19.97 -25.72 -16.66
CA PHE A 37 18.75 -25.09 -16.17
C PHE A 37 18.18 -24.10 -17.21
N ALA A 38 19.02 -23.23 -17.76
CA ALA A 38 18.61 -22.25 -18.76
C ALA A 38 18.06 -22.93 -20.04
N ASP A 39 18.69 -24.02 -20.49
CA ASP A 39 18.28 -24.78 -21.66
C ASP A 39 16.93 -25.45 -21.47
N ARG A 40 16.70 -26.07 -20.31
CA ARG A 40 15.42 -26.72 -19.97
C ARG A 40 14.27 -25.70 -19.83
N HIS A 41 14.57 -24.49 -19.41
CA HIS A 41 13.57 -23.46 -19.11
C HIS A 41 13.65 -22.25 -20.05
N ARG A 42 14.16 -22.43 -21.29
CA ARG A 42 14.30 -21.34 -22.28
C ARG A 42 13.00 -20.60 -22.60
N HIS A 43 11.85 -21.23 -22.38
CA HIS A 43 10.53 -20.66 -22.63
C HIS A 43 10.06 -19.72 -21.50
N LEU A 44 10.60 -19.85 -20.29
CA LEU A 44 10.25 -19.01 -19.15
C LEU A 44 10.91 -17.64 -19.25
N LYS A 45 10.17 -16.58 -18.88
CA LYS A 45 10.68 -15.20 -18.88
C LYS A 45 10.22 -14.47 -17.62
N GLY A 46 11.03 -13.51 -17.17
CA GLY A 46 10.65 -12.60 -16.10
C GLY A 46 10.37 -13.33 -14.79
N LEU A 47 9.18 -13.09 -14.21
CA LEU A 47 8.81 -13.58 -12.88
C LEU A 47 8.67 -15.11 -12.85
N ASP A 48 8.23 -15.72 -13.94
CA ASP A 48 8.09 -17.18 -14.01
C ASP A 48 9.48 -17.85 -13.94
N THR A 49 10.51 -17.22 -14.52
CA THR A 49 11.89 -17.67 -14.34
C THR A 49 12.36 -17.52 -12.90
N VAL A 50 11.99 -16.43 -12.21
CA VAL A 50 12.37 -16.20 -10.80
C VAL A 50 11.81 -17.31 -9.92
N GLU A 51 10.53 -17.64 -10.09
CA GLU A 51 9.86 -18.72 -9.34
C GLU A 51 10.56 -20.06 -9.59
N GLN A 52 10.81 -20.40 -10.86
CA GLN A 52 11.44 -21.66 -11.22
C GLN A 52 12.89 -21.79 -10.70
N VAL A 53 13.65 -20.70 -10.67
CA VAL A 53 15.01 -20.69 -10.10
C VAL A 53 14.97 -20.98 -8.60
N LEU A 54 14.05 -20.35 -7.87
CA LEU A 54 13.90 -20.58 -6.43
C LEU A 54 13.44 -22.01 -6.14
N GLU A 55 12.55 -22.57 -6.95
CA GLU A 55 12.08 -23.95 -6.84
C GLU A 55 13.18 -24.96 -7.17
N TYR A 56 13.94 -24.76 -8.26
CA TYR A 56 15.05 -25.62 -8.65
C TYR A 56 16.14 -25.67 -7.57
N LEU A 57 16.43 -24.54 -6.94
CA LEU A 57 17.34 -24.47 -5.81
C LEU A 57 16.69 -24.90 -4.49
N ASN A 58 15.39 -25.19 -4.47
CA ASN A 58 14.59 -25.50 -3.28
C ASN A 58 14.86 -24.49 -2.15
N ILE A 59 14.83 -23.20 -2.49
CA ILE A 59 15.04 -22.11 -1.54
C ILE A 59 13.68 -21.60 -1.08
N ARG A 60 13.42 -21.71 0.23
CA ARG A 60 12.16 -21.25 0.83
C ARG A 60 12.29 -19.79 1.26
N CYS A 61 11.61 -18.89 0.58
CA CYS A 61 11.47 -17.50 1.03
C CYS A 61 10.53 -17.45 2.24
N ALA A 62 11.10 -17.42 3.45
CA ALA A 62 10.32 -17.37 4.69
C ALA A 62 9.91 -15.93 5.00
N ILE A 63 8.71 -15.57 4.53
CA ILE A 63 8.12 -14.25 4.70
C ILE A 63 6.83 -14.41 5.51
N PRO A 64 6.69 -13.74 6.67
CA PRO A 64 5.43 -13.75 7.42
C PRO A 64 4.27 -13.25 6.54
N ALA A 65 3.08 -13.86 6.67
CA ALA A 65 1.91 -13.46 5.90
C ALA A 65 1.56 -11.97 6.12
N HIS A 66 1.64 -11.51 7.37
CA HIS A 66 1.45 -10.11 7.75
C HIS A 66 2.42 -9.14 7.04
N ASP A 67 3.65 -9.58 6.78
CA ASP A 67 4.69 -8.77 6.13
C ASP A 67 4.38 -8.63 4.63
N LEU A 68 3.88 -9.68 3.98
CA LEU A 68 3.39 -9.62 2.60
C LEU A 68 2.17 -8.71 2.46
N GLU A 69 1.30 -8.67 3.48
CA GLU A 69 0.17 -7.74 3.49
C GLU A 69 0.63 -6.28 3.48
N GLN A 70 1.87 -5.94 3.88
CA GLN A 70 2.37 -4.55 3.88
C GLN A 70 2.67 -4.00 2.47
N ILE A 71 2.70 -4.86 1.45
CA ILE A 71 2.92 -4.45 0.07
C ILE A 71 1.58 -3.92 -0.49
N PRO A 72 1.50 -2.65 -0.90
CA PRO A 72 0.29 -2.09 -1.50
C PRO A 72 0.02 -2.70 -2.89
N GLU A 73 -1.24 -3.02 -3.18
CA GLU A 73 -1.67 -3.61 -4.45
C GLU A 73 -1.47 -2.67 -5.65
N TYR A 74 -1.57 -1.36 -5.42
CA TYR A 74 -1.52 -0.33 -6.46
C TYR A 74 -0.80 0.92 -6.00
N GLY A 75 -0.39 1.74 -6.98
CA GLY A 75 0.34 2.98 -6.78
C GLY A 75 1.85 2.79 -6.68
N PRO A 76 2.63 3.86 -6.92
CA PRO A 76 4.08 3.78 -6.98
C PRO A 76 4.64 3.34 -5.63
N LEU A 77 5.68 2.49 -5.66
CA LEU A 77 6.31 1.96 -4.46
C LEU A 77 7.82 1.86 -4.64
N VAL A 78 8.57 2.32 -3.64
CA VAL A 78 10.02 2.13 -3.59
C VAL A 78 10.37 1.23 -2.41
N ILE A 79 10.83 0.02 -2.70
CA ILE A 79 11.30 -0.93 -1.69
C ILE A 79 12.79 -0.68 -1.46
N ILE A 80 13.19 -0.50 -0.21
CA ILE A 80 14.59 -0.34 0.19
C ILE A 80 15.02 -1.53 1.04
N ALA A 81 16.11 -2.18 0.65
CA ALA A 81 16.57 -3.38 1.34
C ALA A 81 18.08 -3.43 1.53
N ASN A 82 18.51 -4.20 2.53
CA ASN A 82 19.89 -4.64 2.65
C ASN A 82 20.20 -5.74 1.65
N HIS A 83 21.49 -5.99 1.38
CA HIS A 83 21.90 -6.92 0.32
C HIS A 83 22.95 -7.95 0.78
N PRO A 84 22.63 -8.85 1.72
CA PRO A 84 23.62 -9.73 2.33
C PRO A 84 24.14 -10.84 1.42
N THR A 85 23.33 -11.35 0.49
CA THR A 85 23.68 -12.52 -0.33
C THR A 85 23.96 -12.18 -1.79
N GLY A 86 23.44 -11.06 -2.30
CA GLY A 86 23.58 -10.68 -3.71
C GLY A 86 22.36 -11.11 -4.51
N THR A 87 22.57 -11.79 -5.64
CA THR A 87 21.51 -12.12 -6.62
C THR A 87 20.26 -12.75 -5.99
N LEU A 88 20.43 -13.64 -5.01
CA LEU A 88 19.32 -14.32 -4.34
C LEU A 88 18.40 -13.36 -3.58
N ASP A 89 18.95 -12.27 -3.03
CA ASP A 89 18.16 -11.23 -2.35
C ASP A 89 17.17 -10.56 -3.30
N GLY A 90 17.65 -10.23 -4.51
CA GLY A 90 16.84 -9.63 -5.58
C GLY A 90 15.73 -10.58 -6.04
N LEU A 91 16.07 -11.85 -6.27
CA LEU A 91 15.09 -12.89 -6.65
C LEU A 91 14.04 -13.10 -5.56
N ALA A 92 14.45 -13.14 -4.29
CA ALA A 92 13.53 -13.33 -3.17
C ALA A 92 12.55 -12.16 -3.01
N LEU A 93 13.01 -10.91 -3.19
CA LEU A 93 12.12 -9.75 -3.15
C LEU A 93 11.23 -9.66 -4.39
N LEU A 94 11.73 -10.00 -5.58
CA LEU A 94 10.90 -10.13 -6.79
C LEU A 94 9.78 -11.14 -6.59
N TYR A 95 10.12 -12.33 -6.08
CA TYR A 95 9.16 -13.38 -5.75
C TYR A 95 8.15 -12.90 -4.69
N ALA A 96 8.61 -12.27 -3.60
CA ALA A 96 7.76 -11.73 -2.55
C ALA A 96 6.72 -10.74 -3.10
N VAL A 97 7.15 -9.78 -3.92
CA VAL A 97 6.29 -8.75 -4.49
C VAL A 97 5.35 -9.34 -5.53
N SER A 98 5.82 -10.30 -6.34
CA SER A 98 5.01 -10.96 -7.38
C SER A 98 3.76 -11.65 -6.86
N ARG A 99 3.76 -12.08 -5.58
CA ARG A 99 2.60 -12.66 -4.88
C ARG A 99 1.50 -11.64 -4.56
N VAL A 100 1.77 -10.36 -4.76
CA VAL A 100 0.81 -9.26 -4.55
C VAL A 100 0.55 -8.51 -5.85
N ARG A 101 1.60 -8.20 -6.62
CA ARG A 101 1.53 -7.46 -7.88
C ARG A 101 2.72 -7.78 -8.79
N ARG A 102 2.49 -7.79 -10.11
CA ARG A 102 3.50 -8.24 -11.09
C ARG A 102 4.35 -7.13 -11.71
N ASP A 103 4.03 -5.87 -11.47
CA ASP A 103 4.70 -4.69 -12.02
C ASP A 103 5.90 -4.24 -11.16
N VAL A 104 6.82 -5.17 -10.94
CA VAL A 104 8.03 -4.96 -10.12
C VAL A 104 9.29 -5.01 -10.98
N LYS A 105 10.23 -4.09 -10.70
CA LYS A 105 11.58 -4.12 -11.25
C LYS A 105 12.61 -3.91 -10.14
N VAL A 106 13.80 -4.49 -10.30
CA VAL A 106 14.93 -4.32 -9.39
C VAL A 106 16.00 -3.48 -10.06
N VAL A 107 16.50 -2.48 -9.35
CA VAL A 107 17.66 -1.70 -9.76
C VAL A 107 18.92 -2.47 -9.40
N THR A 108 19.69 -2.90 -10.41
CA THR A 108 20.84 -3.79 -10.23
C THR A 108 22.06 -3.30 -11.00
N ASN A 109 23.24 -3.85 -10.69
CA ASN A 109 24.46 -3.58 -11.47
C ASN A 109 24.40 -4.29 -12.83
N ARG A 110 25.07 -3.71 -13.86
CA ARG A 110 25.12 -4.19 -15.25
C ARG A 110 25.57 -5.64 -15.43
N MET A 111 26.29 -6.22 -14.47
CA MET A 111 26.72 -7.62 -14.56
C MET A 111 25.55 -8.61 -14.57
N LEU A 112 24.42 -8.26 -13.95
CA LEU A 112 23.25 -9.15 -13.88
C LEU A 112 22.38 -9.08 -15.14
N THR A 113 22.63 -8.13 -16.06
CA THR A 113 21.90 -8.03 -17.34
C THR A 113 22.23 -9.16 -18.32
N HIS A 114 23.33 -9.90 -18.11
CA HIS A 114 23.68 -11.09 -18.90
C HIS A 114 22.76 -12.29 -18.67
N LEU A 115 21.92 -12.21 -17.63
CA LEU A 115 20.82 -13.13 -17.36
C LEU A 115 19.62 -12.75 -18.23
N GLU A 116 19.74 -13.04 -19.52
CA GLU A 116 18.76 -12.72 -20.57
C GLU A 116 17.29 -13.02 -20.19
N PRO A 117 16.95 -14.16 -19.55
CA PRO A 117 15.57 -14.44 -19.11
C PRO A 117 14.99 -13.46 -18.07
N LEU A 118 15.86 -12.79 -17.29
CA LEU A 118 15.49 -11.87 -16.22
C LEU A 118 15.68 -10.39 -16.59
N SER A 119 16.18 -10.12 -17.80
CA SER A 119 16.51 -8.77 -18.27
C SER A 119 15.35 -7.77 -18.15
N SER A 120 14.11 -8.21 -18.37
CA SER A 120 12.91 -7.36 -18.28
C SER A 120 12.60 -6.86 -16.87
N LEU A 121 13.09 -7.55 -15.83
CA LEU A 121 12.89 -7.19 -14.42
C LEU A 121 14.04 -6.34 -13.87
N PHE A 122 15.14 -6.20 -14.61
CA PHE A 122 16.32 -5.48 -14.14
C PHE A 122 16.47 -4.13 -14.82
N ILE A 123 16.72 -3.10 -14.02
CA ILE A 123 17.15 -1.80 -14.51
C ILE A 123 18.65 -1.67 -14.19
N PRO A 124 19.52 -1.80 -15.20
CA PRO A 124 20.96 -1.77 -14.98
C PRO A 124 21.45 -0.36 -14.66
N VAL A 125 22.22 -0.22 -13.58
CA VAL A 125 22.83 1.05 -13.16
C VAL A 125 24.33 0.91 -12.93
N ASP A 126 25.07 1.92 -13.36
CA ASP A 126 26.51 2.05 -13.11
C ASP A 126 26.77 2.65 -11.74
N ASN A 127 26.97 1.79 -10.74
CA ASN A 127 27.36 2.21 -9.39
C ASN A 127 28.87 2.48 -9.25
N ILE A 128 29.68 2.00 -10.21
CA ILE A 128 31.15 1.98 -10.14
C ILE A 128 31.77 3.32 -10.60
N HIS A 129 31.14 4.01 -11.57
CA HIS A 129 31.66 5.28 -12.13
C HIS A 129 30.80 6.51 -11.82
N GLY A 130 29.79 6.38 -10.95
CA GLY A 130 29.00 7.50 -10.43
C GLY A 130 28.08 8.23 -11.42
N ARG A 131 27.97 7.75 -12.67
CA ARG A 131 27.03 8.26 -13.67
C ARG A 131 26.05 7.17 -14.08
N THR A 132 24.86 7.21 -13.48
CA THR A 132 23.73 6.40 -13.95
C THR A 132 23.37 6.82 -15.38
N ALA A 133 23.32 5.87 -16.31
CA ALA A 133 22.93 6.14 -17.68
C ALA A 133 21.53 6.80 -17.74
N LYS A 134 21.37 7.81 -18.60
CA LYS A 134 20.10 8.53 -18.81
C LYS A 134 18.95 7.56 -19.09
N ALA A 135 19.21 6.50 -19.85
CA ALA A 135 18.23 5.45 -20.16
C ALA A 135 17.72 4.72 -18.91
N ALA A 136 18.58 4.41 -17.94
CA ALA A 136 18.17 3.73 -16.71
C ALA A 136 17.28 4.64 -15.84
N LEU A 137 17.62 5.93 -15.75
CA LEU A 137 16.77 6.92 -15.06
C LEU A 137 15.40 7.06 -15.73
N GLN A 138 15.34 7.06 -17.07
CA GLN A 138 14.08 7.08 -17.81
C GLN A 138 13.22 5.84 -17.54
N GLN A 139 13.83 4.65 -17.48
CA GLN A 139 13.09 3.42 -17.15
C GLN A 139 12.55 3.45 -15.72
N MET A 140 13.33 3.95 -14.76
CA MET A 140 12.88 4.13 -13.38
C MET A 140 11.73 5.14 -13.27
N ASP A 141 11.85 6.26 -13.98
CA ASP A 141 10.81 7.29 -14.07
C ASP A 141 9.52 6.71 -14.64
N GLN A 142 9.60 5.99 -15.77
CA GLN A 142 8.44 5.35 -16.40
C GLN A 142 7.79 4.32 -15.46
N GLN A 143 8.60 3.53 -14.75
CA GLN A 143 8.09 2.52 -13.83
C GLN A 143 7.26 3.15 -12.71
N LEU A 144 7.76 4.18 -12.04
CA LEU A 144 7.02 4.86 -10.97
C LEU A 144 5.87 5.70 -11.49
N GLN A 145 6.00 6.31 -12.66
CA GLN A 145 4.92 7.06 -13.29
C GLN A 145 3.73 6.16 -13.65
N ALA A 146 3.98 4.94 -14.11
CA ALA A 146 2.96 3.91 -14.32
C ALA A 146 2.38 3.35 -13.01
N GLY A 147 2.87 3.82 -11.85
CA GLY A 147 2.46 3.35 -10.54
C GLY A 147 3.10 2.03 -10.12
N GLY A 148 4.18 1.59 -10.77
CA GLY A 148 4.86 0.33 -10.49
C GLY A 148 5.80 0.34 -9.28
N VAL A 149 6.40 -0.83 -9.01
CA VAL A 149 7.32 -1.05 -7.89
C VAL A 149 8.78 -1.03 -8.36
N LEU A 150 9.63 -0.32 -7.61
CA LEU A 150 11.08 -0.39 -7.75
C LEU A 150 11.73 -0.91 -6.47
N ILE A 151 12.56 -1.95 -6.60
CA ILE A 151 13.40 -2.46 -5.52
C ILE A 151 14.79 -1.85 -5.66
N PHE A 152 15.27 -1.23 -4.58
CA PHE A 152 16.60 -0.68 -4.46
C PHE A 152 17.39 -1.41 -3.38
N PHE A 153 18.63 -1.74 -3.72
CA PHE A 153 19.70 -2.08 -2.77
C PHE A 153 20.66 -0.89 -2.71
N PRO A 154 20.43 0.11 -1.84
CA PRO A 154 21.08 1.42 -1.97
C PRO A 154 22.59 1.39 -1.73
N ALA A 155 23.13 0.33 -1.13
CA ALA A 155 24.57 0.12 -0.98
C ALA A 155 25.28 -0.13 -2.32
N GLY A 156 24.56 -0.62 -3.33
CA GLY A 156 25.11 -0.92 -4.66
C GLY A 156 26.04 -2.13 -4.73
N GLU A 157 26.31 -2.77 -3.60
CA GLU A 157 27.12 -3.97 -3.43
C GLU A 157 26.57 -4.82 -2.29
N VAL A 158 27.08 -6.05 -2.18
CA VAL A 158 26.74 -6.97 -1.10
C VAL A 158 27.28 -6.53 0.27
N SER A 159 26.54 -6.84 1.34
CA SER A 159 26.94 -6.52 2.72
C SER A 159 28.30 -7.15 3.05
N ARG A 160 29.17 -6.39 3.72
CA ARG A 160 30.52 -6.85 4.12
C ARG A 160 30.59 -7.13 5.62
N LEU A 161 31.56 -7.97 6.00
CA LEU A 161 31.85 -8.23 7.40
C LEU A 161 32.54 -7.00 8.02
N THR A 162 31.97 -6.46 9.10
CA THR A 162 32.54 -5.36 9.86
C THR A 162 32.71 -5.76 11.33
N ARG A 163 33.45 -4.97 12.12
CA ARG A 163 33.59 -5.18 13.59
C ARG A 163 32.24 -5.19 14.33
N ARG A 164 31.18 -4.65 13.72
CA ARG A 164 29.81 -4.59 14.28
C ARG A 164 28.85 -5.60 13.62
N GLY A 165 29.40 -6.63 12.98
CA GLY A 165 28.66 -7.65 12.23
C GLY A 165 28.58 -7.38 10.73
N ILE A 166 27.74 -8.15 10.03
CA ILE A 166 27.51 -8.02 8.58
C ILE A 166 26.62 -6.80 8.35
N ARG A 167 27.13 -5.82 7.58
CA ARG A 167 26.41 -4.58 7.28
C ARG A 167 26.71 -4.10 5.87
N ASP A 168 25.78 -3.34 5.34
CA ASP A 168 25.97 -2.62 4.09
C ASP A 168 27.02 -1.51 4.26
N LYS A 169 27.69 -1.16 3.17
CA LYS A 169 28.46 0.08 3.09
C LYS A 169 27.52 1.30 3.04
N LYS A 170 28.11 2.47 2.79
CA LYS A 170 27.38 3.72 2.66
C LYS A 170 26.34 3.63 1.54
N TRP A 171 25.08 3.85 1.90
CA TRP A 171 23.97 3.92 0.95
C TRP A 171 24.04 5.16 0.05
N HIS A 172 23.71 4.98 -1.23
CA HIS A 172 23.55 6.02 -2.23
C HIS A 172 22.15 6.66 -2.15
N SER A 173 22.07 7.97 -2.39
CA SER A 173 20.84 8.76 -2.20
C SER A 173 19.97 8.91 -3.46
N GLY A 174 20.30 8.21 -4.56
CA GLY A 174 19.59 8.35 -5.83
C GLY A 174 18.09 8.05 -5.73
N PHE A 175 17.74 7.00 -4.97
CA PHE A 175 16.35 6.58 -4.78
C PHE A 175 15.48 7.64 -4.06
N ILE A 176 16.06 8.49 -3.20
CA ILE A 176 15.34 9.53 -2.47
C ILE A 176 14.75 10.57 -3.42
N LYS A 177 15.56 11.03 -4.39
CA LYS A 177 15.12 12.04 -5.38
C LYS A 177 14.00 11.49 -6.26
N LEU A 178 14.17 10.25 -6.69
CA LEU A 178 13.20 9.56 -7.53
C LEU A 178 11.88 9.31 -6.78
N ALA A 179 11.95 8.78 -5.56
CA ALA A 179 10.77 8.57 -4.71
C ALA A 179 10.06 9.90 -4.41
N ALA A 180 10.81 10.99 -4.20
CA ALA A 180 10.25 12.31 -3.91
C ALA A 180 9.46 12.87 -5.10
N LYS A 181 9.99 12.71 -6.32
CA LYS A 181 9.36 13.17 -7.56
C LYS A 181 7.95 12.58 -7.75
N TYR A 182 7.78 11.30 -7.45
CA TYR A 182 6.50 10.59 -7.62
C TYR A 182 5.68 10.48 -6.32
N ARG A 183 6.11 11.16 -5.25
CA ARG A 183 5.52 11.06 -3.91
C ARG A 183 5.33 9.60 -3.44
N ALA A 184 6.29 8.73 -3.79
CA ALA A 184 6.18 7.31 -3.53
C ALA A 184 6.43 7.01 -2.03
N PRO A 185 5.61 6.15 -1.40
CA PRO A 185 5.96 5.55 -0.12
C PRO A 185 7.22 4.70 -0.23
N LEU A 186 7.97 4.65 0.87
CA LEU A 186 9.11 3.75 1.02
C LEU A 186 8.68 2.51 1.82
N LEU A 187 9.07 1.32 1.36
CA LEU A 187 8.82 0.07 2.06
C LEU A 187 10.16 -0.58 2.47
N PRO A 188 10.51 -0.58 3.78
CA PRO A 188 11.74 -1.19 4.24
C PRO A 188 11.62 -2.72 4.27
N ALA A 189 12.60 -3.41 3.68
CA ALA A 189 12.69 -4.86 3.72
C ALA A 189 14.06 -5.31 4.23
N TRP A 190 14.08 -6.19 5.24
CA TRP A 190 15.29 -6.75 5.82
C TRP A 190 15.43 -8.23 5.49
N ILE A 191 16.53 -8.58 4.85
CA ILE A 191 16.90 -9.96 4.52
C ILE A 191 17.89 -10.45 5.57
N ASN A 192 17.54 -11.54 6.25
CA ASN A 192 18.38 -12.12 7.29
C ASN A 192 19.20 -13.30 6.75
N ALA A 193 20.34 -12.99 6.14
CA ALA A 193 21.25 -14.00 5.62
C ALA A 193 22.72 -13.58 5.73
N ARG A 194 23.60 -14.54 5.48
CA ARG A 194 25.06 -14.39 5.50
C ARG A 194 25.71 -15.26 4.42
N ASN A 195 26.75 -14.77 3.77
CA ASN A 195 27.55 -15.57 2.84
C ASN A 195 28.58 -16.43 3.58
N SER A 196 29.26 -17.33 2.86
CA SER A 196 30.30 -18.18 3.42
C SER A 196 31.53 -17.38 3.86
N ALA A 197 32.34 -17.95 4.76
CA ALA A 197 33.58 -17.32 5.22
C ALA A 197 34.55 -17.02 4.07
N LEU A 198 34.62 -17.91 3.07
CA LEU A 198 35.45 -17.72 1.86
C LEU A 198 35.02 -16.49 1.06
N PHE A 199 33.71 -16.25 0.95
CA PHE A 199 33.21 -15.04 0.31
C PHE A 199 33.69 -13.78 1.04
N TYR A 200 33.56 -13.74 2.36
CA TYR A 200 34.03 -12.58 3.13
C TYR A 200 35.55 -12.42 3.08
N ALA A 201 36.32 -13.51 3.09
CA ALA A 201 37.77 -13.45 2.90
C ALA A 201 38.12 -12.86 1.52
N SER A 202 37.39 -13.24 0.46
CA SER A 202 37.64 -12.70 -0.89
C SER A 202 37.43 -11.18 -0.99
N THR A 203 36.50 -10.62 -0.21
CA THR A 203 36.26 -9.16 -0.17
C THR A 203 37.41 -8.36 0.44
N LEU A 204 38.34 -9.03 1.15
CA LEU A 204 39.56 -8.42 1.69
C LEU A 204 40.70 -8.42 0.67
N ILE A 205 40.64 -9.33 -0.31
CA ILE A 205 41.69 -9.54 -1.31
C ILE A 205 41.45 -8.65 -2.54
N SER A 206 40.20 -8.57 -3.02
CA SER A 206 39.83 -7.76 -4.19
C SER A 206 38.34 -7.40 -4.17
N ASP A 207 37.99 -6.28 -4.78
CA ASP A 207 36.60 -5.86 -4.96
C ASP A 207 35.85 -6.65 -6.05
N ASN A 208 36.56 -7.28 -6.99
CA ASN A 208 35.96 -7.99 -8.13
C ASN A 208 35.76 -9.50 -7.89
N LEU A 209 36.60 -10.13 -7.04
CA LEU A 209 36.49 -11.56 -6.71
C LEU A 209 35.13 -11.95 -6.08
N PRO A 210 34.53 -11.15 -5.18
CA PRO A 210 33.23 -11.47 -4.61
C PRO A 210 32.14 -11.61 -5.66
N LEU A 211 32.17 -10.79 -6.72
CA LEU A 211 31.18 -10.82 -7.80
C LEU A 211 31.18 -12.16 -8.53
N LEU A 212 32.36 -12.74 -8.76
CA LEU A 212 32.49 -14.09 -9.32
C LEU A 212 31.90 -15.15 -8.38
N LEU A 213 32.17 -15.04 -7.08
CA LEU A 213 31.70 -16.00 -6.07
C LEU A 213 30.19 -15.94 -5.81
N LEU A 214 29.45 -14.91 -6.28
CA LEU A 214 28.01 -14.77 -6.01
C LEU A 214 27.19 -15.94 -6.52
N MET A 215 27.48 -16.43 -7.74
CA MET A 215 26.78 -17.59 -8.26
C MET A 215 27.04 -18.83 -7.41
N GLN A 216 28.29 -19.04 -7.02
CA GLN A 216 28.63 -20.14 -6.12
C GLN A 216 27.87 -20.03 -4.78
N GLN A 217 27.72 -18.82 -4.21
CA GLN A 217 26.95 -18.63 -2.96
C GLN A 217 25.47 -18.97 -3.14
N MET A 218 24.87 -18.64 -4.28
CA MET A 218 23.48 -18.98 -4.60
C MET A 218 23.27 -20.50 -4.63
N PHE A 219 24.11 -21.24 -5.36
CA PHE A 219 24.02 -22.71 -5.45
C PHE A 219 24.33 -23.39 -4.11
N ARG A 220 25.28 -22.87 -3.31
CA ARG A 220 25.57 -23.37 -1.96
C ARG A 220 24.40 -23.25 -0.99
N ARG A 221 23.44 -22.35 -1.27
CA ARG A 221 22.23 -22.16 -0.47
C ARG A 221 21.06 -23.05 -0.91
N ARG A 222 21.29 -24.03 -1.78
CA ARG A 222 20.28 -25.04 -2.13
C ARG A 222 19.70 -25.69 -0.88
N ASN A 223 18.39 -25.98 -0.88
CA ASN A 223 17.66 -26.58 0.25
C ASN A 223 17.72 -25.74 1.54
N SER A 224 17.71 -24.41 1.43
CA SER A 224 17.75 -23.52 2.60
C SER A 224 16.55 -22.59 2.69
N SER A 225 16.39 -21.96 3.85
CA SER A 225 15.41 -20.91 4.07
C SER A 225 16.08 -19.54 4.02
N LEU A 226 15.42 -18.58 3.37
CA LEU A 226 15.81 -17.18 3.34
C LEU A 226 14.76 -16.35 4.09
N PRO A 227 14.98 -16.03 5.37
CA PRO A 227 14.06 -15.20 6.13
C PRO A 227 14.12 -13.75 5.65
N VAL A 228 12.96 -13.22 5.29
CA VAL A 228 12.80 -11.82 4.88
C VAL A 228 11.69 -11.19 5.70
N ARG A 229 11.97 -10.01 6.27
CA ARG A 229 11.02 -9.20 7.01
C ARG A 229 10.67 -7.97 6.20
N ILE A 230 9.39 -7.66 6.07
CA ILE A 230 8.91 -6.46 5.38
C ILE A 230 8.20 -5.59 6.42
N GLY A 231 8.66 -4.35 6.57
CA GLY A 231 8.08 -3.40 7.52
C GLY A 231 6.80 -2.77 7.00
N GLN A 232 6.20 -1.91 7.82
CA GLN A 232 5.10 -1.05 7.40
C GLN A 232 5.57 0.02 6.41
N GLN A 233 4.64 0.56 5.63
CA GLN A 233 4.95 1.61 4.65
C GLN A 233 5.32 2.90 5.37
N ILE A 234 6.33 3.57 4.85
CA ILE A 234 6.71 4.93 5.27
C ILE A 234 6.08 5.88 4.24
N PRO A 235 4.97 6.57 4.57
CA PRO A 235 4.30 7.46 3.64
C PRO A 235 5.21 8.64 3.27
N TRP A 236 5.01 9.19 2.07
CA TRP A 236 5.79 10.34 1.57
C TRP A 236 5.82 11.51 2.56
N SER A 237 4.69 11.83 3.16
CA SER A 237 4.56 12.90 4.16
C SER A 237 5.39 12.67 5.42
N SER A 238 5.79 11.42 5.74
CA SER A 238 6.60 11.13 6.91
C SER A 238 8.10 11.19 6.65
N TRP A 239 8.55 10.79 5.46
CA TRP A 239 9.99 10.71 5.18
C TRP A 239 10.50 11.93 4.41
N PHE A 240 9.65 12.55 3.59
CA PHE A 240 10.06 13.70 2.78
C PHE A 240 10.15 14.95 3.65
N ASP A 241 11.30 15.61 3.59
CA ASP A 241 11.54 16.91 4.19
C ASP A 241 12.32 17.75 3.19
N ALA A 242 11.77 18.91 2.84
CA ALA A 242 12.39 19.83 1.89
C ALA A 242 13.67 20.50 2.46
N GLN A 243 13.83 20.53 3.78
CA GLN A 243 14.99 21.12 4.44
C GLN A 243 16.16 20.13 4.57
N SER A 244 15.86 18.84 4.66
CA SER A 244 16.88 17.80 4.78
C SER A 244 17.58 17.51 3.45
N SER A 245 18.88 17.25 3.52
CA SER A 245 19.62 16.77 2.35
C SER A 245 19.23 15.32 2.00
N ALA A 246 19.29 14.95 0.72
CA ALA A 246 19.02 13.58 0.29
C ALA A 246 19.92 12.54 1.00
N ARG A 247 21.15 12.92 1.37
CA ARG A 247 22.09 12.07 2.11
C ARG A 247 21.63 11.83 3.55
N GLU A 248 21.11 12.86 4.21
CA GLU A 248 20.55 12.76 5.56
C GLU A 248 19.31 11.85 5.59
N LEU A 249 18.38 12.07 4.65
CA LEU A 249 17.19 11.23 4.49
C LEU A 249 17.57 9.76 4.25
N THR A 250 18.59 9.52 3.41
CA THR A 250 19.13 8.17 3.18
C THR A 250 19.66 7.54 4.47
N GLY A 251 20.39 8.30 5.28
CA GLY A 251 20.90 7.85 6.59
C GLY A 251 19.77 7.49 7.56
N ARG A 252 18.70 8.30 7.61
CA ARG A 252 17.50 8.01 8.42
C ARG A 252 16.78 6.75 7.93
N CYS A 253 16.70 6.52 6.62
CA CYS A 253 16.15 5.29 6.03
C CYS A 253 16.96 4.05 6.44
N TYR A 254 18.29 4.12 6.37
CA TYR A 254 19.15 3.03 6.84
C TYR A 254 18.95 2.73 8.34
N GLN A 255 18.88 3.78 9.18
CA GLN A 255 18.61 3.60 10.61
C GLN A 255 17.23 2.97 10.88
N HIS A 256 16.21 3.38 10.12
CA HIS A 256 14.88 2.80 10.22
C HIS A 256 14.91 1.30 9.88
N LEU A 257 15.63 0.93 8.82
CA LEU A 257 15.80 -0.46 8.41
C LEU A 257 16.54 -1.29 9.49
N GLU A 258 17.57 -0.73 10.13
CA GLU A 258 18.26 -1.38 11.25
C GLU A 258 17.35 -1.56 12.50
N GLN A 259 16.41 -0.64 12.73
CA GLN A 259 15.42 -0.78 13.80
C GLN A 259 14.40 -1.88 13.48
N LEU A 260 13.96 -1.98 12.21
CA LEU A 260 13.09 -3.07 11.74
C LEU A 260 13.73 -4.43 12.03
N ARG A 261 15.03 -4.59 11.74
CA ARG A 261 15.80 -5.80 12.06
C ARG A 261 15.70 -6.18 13.53
N LYS A 262 15.77 -5.19 14.44
CA LYS A 262 15.73 -5.38 15.90
C LYS A 262 14.31 -5.49 16.47
N GLY A 263 13.26 -5.27 15.66
CA GLY A 263 11.89 -5.18 16.15
C GLY A 263 11.62 -3.94 16.99
N LEU A 264 12.42 -2.88 16.83
CA LEU A 264 12.26 -1.62 17.57
C LEU A 264 11.45 -0.60 16.75
N PRO A 265 10.82 0.40 17.40
CA PRO A 265 10.15 1.50 16.72
C PRO A 265 11.08 2.21 15.73
N GLY A 266 10.59 2.43 14.51
CA GLY A 266 11.33 3.07 13.43
C GLY A 266 11.54 4.58 13.62
N ARG A 267 12.41 5.18 12.80
CA ARG A 267 12.67 6.64 12.76
C ARG A 267 11.58 7.47 12.08
N PHE A 268 10.64 6.82 11.43
CA PHE A 268 9.58 7.46 10.66
C PHE A 268 8.23 6.97 11.17
N LYS A 269 7.21 7.82 11.07
CA LYS A 269 5.84 7.35 11.23
C LYS A 269 5.54 6.41 10.07
N THR A 270 4.97 5.27 10.39
CA THR A 270 4.61 4.26 9.41
C THR A 270 3.12 4.03 9.41
N GLU A 271 2.63 3.48 8.32
CA GLU A 271 1.24 3.11 8.11
C GLU A 271 1.19 1.69 7.59
N SER A 272 0.24 0.90 8.08
CA SER A 272 -0.01 -0.42 7.48
C SER A 272 -0.50 -0.26 6.05
N ALA A 273 -0.24 -1.22 5.17
CA ALA A 273 -0.96 -1.23 3.90
C ALA A 273 -2.47 -1.28 4.12
N ILE A 274 -3.21 -0.66 3.22
CA ILE A 274 -4.66 -0.81 3.16
C ILE A 274 -4.96 -2.28 2.86
N ALA A 275 -5.97 -2.84 3.52
CA ALA A 275 -6.39 -4.21 3.28
C ALA A 275 -6.78 -4.43 1.81
N ARG A 276 -6.65 -5.69 1.36
CA ARG A 276 -7.14 -6.12 0.04
C ARG A 276 -8.67 -6.02 -0.03
N PRO A 277 -9.26 -5.81 -1.23
CA PRO A 277 -10.71 -5.81 -1.40
C PRO A 277 -11.33 -7.13 -0.96
N GLU A 278 -12.51 -7.05 -0.35
CA GLU A 278 -13.33 -8.24 -0.12
C GLU A 278 -13.91 -8.75 -1.45
N ASP A 279 -14.29 -10.03 -1.48
CA ASP A 279 -14.84 -10.66 -2.69
C ASP A 279 -16.16 -9.98 -3.13
N ARG A 280 -16.22 -9.56 -4.39
CA ARG A 280 -17.37 -8.78 -4.92
C ARG A 280 -18.67 -9.58 -4.91
N ALA A 281 -18.62 -10.89 -5.18
CA ALA A 281 -19.80 -11.74 -5.15
C ALA A 281 -20.33 -11.93 -3.73
N LEU A 282 -19.42 -12.08 -2.74
CA LEU A 282 -19.75 -12.09 -1.32
C LEU A 282 -20.42 -10.77 -0.90
N LEU A 283 -19.82 -9.62 -1.26
CA LEU A 283 -20.39 -8.30 -0.93
C LEU A 283 -21.81 -8.13 -1.50
N LYS A 284 -22.01 -8.49 -2.77
CA LYS A 284 -23.33 -8.48 -3.41
C LYS A 284 -24.34 -9.35 -2.67
N ARG A 285 -23.97 -10.59 -2.33
CA ARG A 285 -24.84 -11.51 -1.61
C ARG A 285 -25.24 -10.98 -0.23
N GLU A 286 -24.31 -10.38 0.51
CA GLU A 286 -24.62 -9.79 1.81
C GLU A 286 -25.49 -8.53 1.68
N LEU A 287 -25.27 -7.69 0.66
CA LEU A 287 -26.14 -6.54 0.39
C LEU A 287 -27.57 -6.94 0.01
N HIS A 288 -27.76 -8.03 -0.73
CA HIS A 288 -29.11 -8.53 -1.03
C HIS A 288 -29.92 -8.94 0.21
N LYS A 289 -29.26 -9.27 1.33
CA LYS A 289 -29.92 -9.54 2.61
C LYS A 289 -30.21 -8.26 3.40
N ALA A 290 -29.52 -7.17 3.06
CA ALA A 290 -29.73 -5.87 3.68
C ALA A 290 -31.02 -5.22 3.17
N GLU A 291 -31.53 -4.25 3.91
CA GLU A 291 -32.75 -3.57 3.52
C GLU A 291 -32.50 -2.67 2.30
N CYS A 292 -33.23 -2.93 1.21
CA CYS A 292 -33.19 -2.09 0.02
C CYS A 292 -34.12 -0.89 0.20
N LEU A 293 -33.55 0.31 0.14
CA LEU A 293 -34.26 1.57 0.33
C LEU A 293 -34.74 2.19 -0.98
N GLY A 294 -34.18 1.75 -2.10
CA GLY A 294 -34.53 2.22 -3.44
C GLY A 294 -33.34 2.29 -4.37
N ARG A 295 -33.55 2.95 -5.52
CA ARG A 295 -32.54 3.16 -6.56
C ARG A 295 -32.38 4.64 -6.86
N THR A 296 -31.18 5.05 -7.23
CA THR A 296 -30.89 6.37 -7.77
C THR A 296 -31.25 6.43 -9.26
N ALA A 297 -31.31 7.63 -9.84
CA ALA A 297 -31.63 7.78 -11.27
C ALA A 297 -30.53 7.24 -12.20
N ASP A 298 -29.29 7.15 -11.72
CA ASP A 298 -28.18 6.51 -12.42
C ASP A 298 -28.08 5.01 -12.11
N GLY A 299 -29.18 4.37 -11.69
CA GLY A 299 -29.30 2.91 -11.58
C GLY A 299 -28.71 2.27 -10.32
N LYS A 300 -27.96 3.02 -9.51
CA LYS A 300 -27.33 2.53 -8.28
C LYS A 300 -28.36 2.21 -7.21
N VAL A 301 -28.07 1.20 -6.39
CA VAL A 301 -29.00 0.71 -5.36
C VAL A 301 -28.56 1.22 -3.99
N ILE A 302 -29.53 1.61 -3.17
CA ILE A 302 -29.29 2.13 -1.82
C ILE A 302 -29.72 1.07 -0.81
N TYR A 303 -28.76 0.61 -0.01
CA TYR A 303 -28.98 -0.35 1.06
C TYR A 303 -28.79 0.30 2.42
N LEU A 304 -29.56 -0.17 3.39
CA LEU A 304 -29.34 0.08 4.81
C LEU A 304 -28.83 -1.20 5.45
N TRP A 305 -27.64 -1.12 6.02
CA TRP A 305 -26.99 -2.25 6.68
C TRP A 305 -26.54 -1.89 8.10
N GLN A 306 -26.60 -2.87 8.99
CA GLN A 306 -26.09 -2.79 10.36
C GLN A 306 -25.54 -4.16 10.71
N ARG A 307 -24.51 -4.21 11.57
CA ARG A 307 -23.86 -5.48 11.91
C ARG A 307 -24.80 -6.46 12.62
N ASN A 308 -25.66 -5.97 13.52
CA ASN A 308 -26.66 -6.78 14.24
C ASN A 308 -26.10 -8.07 14.86
N GLY A 309 -24.89 -8.00 15.43
CA GLY A 309 -24.24 -9.15 16.07
C GLY A 309 -23.65 -10.19 15.11
N GLN A 310 -23.62 -9.94 13.79
CA GLN A 310 -22.95 -10.83 12.85
C GLN A 310 -21.48 -11.02 13.22
N GLU A 311 -21.07 -12.28 13.38
CA GLU A 311 -19.68 -12.64 13.65
C GLU A 311 -18.80 -12.33 12.44
N ASP A 312 -19.23 -12.77 11.25
CA ASP A 312 -18.58 -12.45 9.98
C ASP A 312 -19.28 -11.29 9.28
N ALA A 313 -18.57 -10.17 9.12
CA ALA A 313 -19.08 -8.93 8.55
C ALA A 313 -18.20 -8.42 7.39
N PRO A 314 -18.26 -9.06 6.19
CA PRO A 314 -17.49 -8.62 5.02
C PRO A 314 -17.82 -7.20 4.60
N LEU A 315 -19.08 -6.76 4.72
CA LEU A 315 -19.48 -5.38 4.42
C LEU A 315 -18.76 -4.37 5.32
N LEU A 316 -18.66 -4.64 6.62
CA LEU A 316 -17.92 -3.76 7.52
C LEU A 316 -16.42 -3.74 7.21
N ARG A 317 -15.83 -4.88 6.87
CA ARG A 317 -14.43 -4.96 6.44
C ARG A 317 -14.16 -4.13 5.19
N GLU A 318 -15.05 -4.21 4.21
CA GLU A 318 -14.93 -3.45 2.96
C GLU A 318 -15.17 -1.95 3.18
N LEU A 319 -16.17 -1.58 3.97
CA LEU A 319 -16.41 -0.19 4.37
C LEU A 319 -15.17 0.39 5.06
N GLY A 320 -14.56 -0.34 5.99
CA GLY A 320 -13.34 0.07 6.66
C GLY A 320 -12.15 0.25 5.70
N ARG A 321 -12.03 -0.63 4.70
CA ARG A 321 -11.02 -0.52 3.65
C ARG A 321 -11.23 0.74 2.80
N LEU A 322 -12.45 0.96 2.31
CA LEU A 322 -12.81 2.12 1.47
C LEU A 322 -12.68 3.44 2.23
N ARG A 323 -13.02 3.46 3.53
CA ARG A 323 -12.78 4.62 4.40
C ARG A 323 -11.30 4.95 4.48
N GLU A 324 -10.45 3.95 4.69
CA GLU A 324 -9.01 4.17 4.76
C GLU A 324 -8.46 4.72 3.43
N ILE A 325 -8.93 4.23 2.27
CA ILE A 325 -8.57 4.77 0.95
C ILE A 325 -8.96 6.25 0.85
N ALA A 326 -10.23 6.56 1.14
CA ALA A 326 -10.76 7.91 1.01
C ALA A 326 -10.09 8.89 1.99
N PHE A 327 -9.89 8.49 3.24
CA PHE A 327 -9.35 9.36 4.28
C PHE A 327 -7.84 9.53 4.18
N ARG A 328 -7.07 8.50 3.78
CA ARG A 328 -5.62 8.69 3.52
C ARG A 328 -5.36 9.65 2.38
N ALA A 329 -6.18 9.63 1.32
CA ALA A 329 -6.04 10.54 0.19
C ALA A 329 -6.09 12.03 0.62
N VAL A 330 -6.76 12.34 1.73
CA VAL A 330 -6.89 13.70 2.28
C VAL A 330 -6.08 13.92 3.56
N GLY A 331 -5.25 12.95 3.97
CA GLY A 331 -4.39 13.04 5.16
C GLY A 331 -5.10 12.80 6.50
N GLU A 332 -6.33 12.26 6.47
CA GLU A 332 -7.17 11.97 7.65
C GLU A 332 -7.32 10.47 7.94
N GLY A 333 -6.57 9.62 7.22
CA GLY A 333 -6.60 8.16 7.41
C GLY A 333 -6.11 7.72 8.79
N SER A 334 -6.55 6.55 9.22
CA SER A 334 -6.17 5.99 10.53
C SER A 334 -4.72 5.49 10.56
N GLY A 335 -4.13 5.22 9.38
CA GLY A 335 -2.84 4.55 9.22
C GLY A 335 -2.91 3.03 9.41
N LYS A 336 -4.10 2.48 9.69
CA LYS A 336 -4.35 1.04 9.85
C LYS A 336 -4.80 0.41 8.54
N ARG A 337 -4.85 -0.92 8.48
CA ARG A 337 -5.33 -1.64 7.28
C ARG A 337 -6.79 -1.36 6.91
N ARG A 338 -7.62 -1.04 7.91
CA ARG A 338 -9.04 -0.73 7.79
C ARG A 338 -9.40 0.31 8.85
N ASP A 339 -10.25 1.27 8.49
CA ASP A 339 -10.80 2.28 9.38
C ASP A 339 -12.14 1.82 9.97
N ILE A 340 -12.05 1.03 11.04
CA ILE A 340 -13.18 0.47 11.79
C ILE A 340 -12.98 0.79 13.28
N ASP A 341 -14.06 1.09 13.99
CA ASP A 341 -14.09 1.31 15.43
C ASP A 341 -15.27 0.58 16.10
N GLY A 342 -15.30 0.57 17.44
CA GLY A 342 -16.33 -0.16 18.20
C GLY A 342 -17.76 0.39 18.05
N TYR A 343 -17.93 1.57 17.44
CA TYR A 343 -19.24 2.14 17.16
C TYR A 343 -19.86 1.54 15.90
N ASP A 344 -19.04 1.04 14.97
CA ASP A 344 -19.54 0.49 13.72
C ASP A 344 -20.50 -0.70 13.89
N ASP A 345 -20.45 -1.39 15.03
CA ASP A 345 -21.34 -2.51 15.37
C ASP A 345 -22.77 -2.05 15.65
N ASP A 346 -22.93 -0.89 16.30
CA ASP A 346 -24.24 -0.32 16.64
C ASP A 346 -24.77 0.60 15.55
N TYR A 347 -23.89 1.20 14.74
CA TYR A 347 -24.29 2.24 13.81
C TYR A 347 -24.91 1.68 12.53
N LEU A 348 -25.83 2.46 11.97
CA LEU A 348 -26.40 2.20 10.65
C LEU A 348 -25.42 2.67 9.58
N HIS A 349 -25.25 1.86 8.54
CA HIS A 349 -24.45 2.17 7.37
C HIS A 349 -25.38 2.26 6.16
N LEU A 350 -25.53 3.47 5.62
CA LEU A 350 -26.14 3.67 4.31
C LEU A 350 -25.09 3.34 3.25
N ILE A 351 -25.39 2.40 2.36
CA ILE A 351 -24.46 1.91 1.35
C ILE A 351 -25.06 2.19 -0.04
N LEU A 352 -24.28 2.83 -0.90
CA LEU A 352 -24.61 3.03 -2.31
C LEU A 352 -23.82 2.02 -3.13
N TRP A 353 -24.54 1.10 -3.77
CA TRP A 353 -24.01 -0.03 -4.52
C TRP A 353 -24.20 0.17 -6.03
N ASP A 354 -23.15 -0.12 -6.80
CA ASP A 354 -23.20 -0.19 -8.25
C ASP A 354 -23.31 -1.65 -8.71
N GLU A 355 -24.42 -1.99 -9.37
CA GLU A 355 -24.69 -3.35 -9.83
C GLU A 355 -23.90 -3.74 -11.08
N GLU A 356 -23.39 -2.77 -11.83
CA GLU A 356 -22.62 -3.01 -13.05
C GLU A 356 -21.16 -3.33 -12.70
N ASP A 357 -20.53 -2.46 -11.90
CA ASP A 357 -19.13 -2.62 -11.49
C ASP A 357 -18.95 -3.61 -10.32
N LEU A 358 -20.05 -3.94 -9.62
CA LEU A 358 -20.08 -4.73 -8.39
C LEU A 358 -19.23 -4.12 -7.27
N GLU A 359 -19.42 -2.83 -7.03
CA GLU A 359 -18.64 -2.06 -6.04
C GLU A 359 -19.50 -1.14 -5.18
N ILE A 360 -19.01 -0.88 -3.96
CA ILE A 360 -19.54 0.20 -3.12
C ILE A 360 -18.94 1.52 -3.60
N VAL A 361 -19.79 2.39 -4.14
CA VAL A 361 -19.39 3.71 -4.67
C VAL A 361 -19.57 4.85 -3.66
N GLY A 362 -20.27 4.57 -2.56
CA GLY A 362 -20.47 5.53 -1.48
C GLY A 362 -21.01 4.87 -0.24
N ALA A 363 -20.67 5.42 0.92
CA ALA A 363 -21.22 4.97 2.18
C ALA A 363 -21.30 6.08 3.22
N TYR A 364 -22.20 5.92 4.17
CA TYR A 364 -22.43 6.89 5.23
C TYR A 364 -22.79 6.19 6.54
N ARG A 365 -22.11 6.57 7.62
CA ARG A 365 -22.39 6.04 8.96
C ARG A 365 -23.26 7.02 9.74
N PHE A 366 -24.32 6.53 10.35
CA PHE A 366 -25.19 7.37 11.18
C PHE A 366 -25.88 6.61 12.30
N MET A 367 -26.33 7.35 13.31
CA MET A 367 -27.07 6.78 14.43
C MET A 367 -28.09 7.77 15.01
N PRO A 368 -29.38 7.44 15.09
CA PRO A 368 -30.33 8.15 15.94
C PRO A 368 -29.83 8.18 17.40
N THR A 369 -29.56 9.37 17.91
CA THR A 369 -28.86 9.54 19.19
C THR A 369 -29.70 9.03 20.37
N ALA A 370 -31.01 9.17 20.34
CA ALA A 370 -31.90 8.69 21.39
C ALA A 370 -31.86 7.16 21.58
N ILE A 371 -31.85 6.42 20.46
CA ILE A 371 -31.77 4.95 20.48
C ILE A 371 -30.45 4.52 21.12
N GLN A 372 -29.35 5.16 20.72
CA GLN A 372 -28.03 4.79 21.19
C GLN A 372 -27.79 5.23 22.65
N LEU A 373 -28.33 6.38 23.06
CA LEU A 373 -28.35 6.81 24.46
C LEU A 373 -29.07 5.80 25.35
N ALA A 374 -30.25 5.32 24.94
CA ALA A 374 -30.99 4.32 25.70
C ALA A 374 -30.24 2.99 25.80
N LYS A 375 -29.46 2.63 24.77
CA LYS A 375 -28.73 1.36 24.71
C LYS A 375 -27.39 1.38 25.46
N ARG A 376 -26.62 2.46 25.35
CA ARG A 376 -25.21 2.52 25.81
C ARG A 376 -24.84 3.84 26.51
N GLY A 377 -25.79 4.73 26.77
CA GLY A 377 -25.49 6.04 27.35
C GLY A 377 -24.71 6.95 26.39
N LEU A 378 -24.08 7.98 26.96
CA LEU A 378 -23.32 8.99 26.20
C LEU A 378 -22.06 8.40 25.56
N GLU A 379 -21.44 7.41 26.20
CA GLU A 379 -20.25 6.70 25.71
C GLU A 379 -20.53 5.96 24.40
N GLY A 380 -21.80 5.61 24.14
CA GLY A 380 -22.26 5.00 22.90
C GLY A 380 -22.30 5.95 21.70
N ILE A 381 -22.16 7.26 21.92
CA ILE A 381 -22.18 8.31 20.89
C ILE A 381 -20.73 8.66 20.51
N TYR A 382 -20.32 8.38 19.27
CA TYR A 382 -18.94 8.58 18.82
C TYR A 382 -18.45 10.01 19.05
N SER A 383 -19.25 11.03 18.76
CA SER A 383 -18.83 12.42 18.91
C SER A 383 -18.65 12.83 20.37
N TYR A 384 -19.18 12.07 21.34
CA TYR A 384 -18.86 12.28 22.75
C TYR A 384 -17.41 11.91 23.09
N SER A 385 -16.79 10.98 22.35
CA SER A 385 -15.35 10.69 22.47
C SER A 385 -14.46 11.87 22.03
N LEU A 386 -15.03 12.81 21.26
CA LEU A 386 -14.32 13.99 20.76
C LEU A 386 -14.69 15.27 21.51
N PHE A 387 -15.91 15.35 22.05
CA PHE A 387 -16.48 16.54 22.67
C PHE A 387 -17.22 16.17 23.96
N HIS A 388 -17.05 16.94 25.01
CA HIS A 388 -17.89 16.80 26.20
C HIS A 388 -19.19 17.59 26.00
N TYR A 389 -20.31 16.94 26.29
CA TYR A 389 -21.64 17.55 26.27
C TYR A 389 -22.05 17.99 27.65
N ASP A 390 -22.64 19.18 27.73
CA ASP A 390 -23.41 19.63 28.88
C ASP A 390 -24.91 19.47 28.60
N GLY A 391 -25.75 19.68 29.63
CA GLY A 391 -27.19 19.45 29.55
C GLY A 391 -27.94 20.27 28.48
N ARG A 392 -27.30 21.29 27.88
CA ARG A 392 -27.91 22.00 26.72
C ARG A 392 -28.00 21.11 25.48
N MET A 393 -27.25 20.01 25.45
CA MET A 393 -27.23 19.06 24.35
C MET A 393 -28.32 17.99 24.48
N ASP A 394 -28.99 17.88 25.62
CA ASP A 394 -29.94 16.79 25.90
C ASP A 394 -31.08 16.74 24.87
N ASP A 395 -31.70 17.89 24.56
CA ASP A 395 -32.76 17.96 23.54
C ASP A 395 -32.25 17.57 22.15
N VAL A 396 -31.01 17.97 21.82
CA VAL A 396 -30.38 17.60 20.56
C VAL A 396 -30.10 16.10 20.49
N LEU A 397 -29.70 15.47 21.59
CA LEU A 397 -29.44 14.03 21.62
C LEU A 397 -30.74 13.22 21.69
N GLN A 398 -31.82 13.73 22.27
CA GLN A 398 -33.11 13.04 22.30
C GLN A 398 -33.84 13.06 20.94
N HIS A 399 -33.55 14.06 20.10
CA HIS A 399 -34.24 14.20 18.81
C HIS A 399 -33.30 14.13 17.60
N GLY A 400 -32.01 13.95 17.82
CA GLY A 400 -30.98 14.13 16.81
C GLY A 400 -30.52 12.87 16.11
N ILE A 401 -29.66 13.10 15.13
CA ILE A 401 -28.92 12.07 14.42
C ILE A 401 -27.44 12.44 14.44
N GLU A 402 -26.64 11.47 14.82
CA GLU A 402 -25.20 11.55 14.68
C GLU A 402 -24.78 11.10 13.28
N LEU A 403 -23.95 11.90 12.60
CA LEU A 403 -23.49 11.67 11.22
C LEU A 403 -21.95 11.64 11.15
N GLY A 404 -21.38 10.58 10.57
CA GLY A 404 -19.92 10.45 10.47
C GLY A 404 -19.42 9.50 9.38
N ARG A 405 -18.10 9.47 9.20
CA ARG A 405 -17.33 8.53 8.35
C ARG A 405 -17.95 8.26 6.96
N SER A 406 -18.33 9.34 6.31
CA SER A 406 -18.80 9.38 4.94
C SER A 406 -17.69 9.12 3.93
N LEU A 407 -17.96 8.37 2.88
CA LEU A 407 -17.04 8.20 1.77
C LEU A 407 -17.79 8.21 0.43
N SER A 408 -17.07 8.58 -0.62
CA SER A 408 -17.47 8.35 -2.00
C SER A 408 -16.25 7.90 -2.78
N SER A 409 -16.38 6.76 -3.44
CA SER A 409 -15.42 6.25 -4.42
C SER A 409 -15.90 6.68 -5.79
N ARG A 410 -15.25 7.70 -6.36
CA ARG A 410 -15.19 7.84 -7.81
C ARG A 410 -13.93 7.15 -8.29
N ALA A 411 -14.06 5.88 -8.62
CA ALA A 411 -13.09 5.19 -9.44
C ALA A 411 -13.48 5.40 -10.91
N THR A 412 -12.91 6.39 -11.58
CA THR A 412 -12.71 6.30 -13.03
C THR A 412 -11.28 5.83 -13.22
N GLY A 413 -11.11 4.69 -13.90
CA GLY A 413 -9.88 3.91 -13.93
C GLY A 413 -8.61 4.68 -14.29
N GLY A 414 -7.49 4.21 -13.72
CA GLY A 414 -6.13 4.62 -14.10
C GLY A 414 -5.77 6.06 -13.74
N VAL A 415 -4.88 6.22 -12.75
CA VAL A 415 -4.27 7.50 -12.33
C VAL A 415 -5.20 8.44 -11.53
N ALA A 416 -5.03 8.34 -10.21
CA ALA A 416 -5.20 9.38 -9.19
C ALA A 416 -6.01 10.64 -9.55
N GLY A 417 -7.25 10.67 -9.08
CA GLY A 417 -8.10 11.87 -9.03
C GLY A 417 -9.14 11.81 -7.92
N TRP A 418 -8.73 11.47 -6.69
CA TRP A 418 -9.63 11.57 -5.52
C TRP A 418 -9.81 13.03 -5.12
N THR A 419 -10.62 13.77 -5.87
CA THR A 419 -10.99 15.15 -5.50
C THR A 419 -12.04 15.14 -4.40
N THR A 420 -11.71 15.75 -3.27
CA THR A 420 -12.72 16.31 -2.37
C THR A 420 -13.47 17.44 -3.07
N CYS A 421 -14.78 17.50 -2.84
CA CYS A 421 -15.58 18.71 -2.99
C CYS A 421 -15.61 19.36 -4.39
N GLY A 422 -15.79 18.57 -5.44
CA GLY A 422 -16.41 19.08 -6.69
C GLY A 422 -17.95 19.14 -6.57
N PRO A 423 -18.66 19.95 -7.37
CA PRO A 423 -20.14 20.11 -7.30
C PRO A 423 -20.92 18.79 -7.38
N ALA A 424 -20.34 17.75 -8.01
CA ALA A 424 -20.92 16.41 -8.06
C ALA A 424 -20.87 15.63 -6.73
N SER A 425 -19.84 15.85 -5.89
CA SER A 425 -19.81 15.28 -4.54
C SER A 425 -20.88 15.94 -3.64
N ALA A 426 -21.15 17.23 -3.82
CA ALA A 426 -22.21 17.93 -3.08
C ALA A 426 -23.62 17.36 -3.38
N LEU A 427 -23.85 16.80 -4.56
CA LEU A 427 -25.10 16.13 -4.94
C LEU A 427 -25.27 14.78 -4.24
N ILE A 428 -24.23 13.93 -4.22
CA ILE A 428 -24.24 12.66 -3.48
C ILE A 428 -24.41 12.91 -1.99
N TRP A 429 -23.70 13.90 -1.45
CA TRP A 429 -23.83 14.32 -0.06
C TRP A 429 -25.20 14.90 0.28
N ARG A 430 -25.83 15.65 -0.63
CA ARG A 430 -27.22 16.11 -0.47
C ARG A 430 -28.18 14.93 -0.51
N ALA A 431 -28.03 14.01 -1.46
CA ALA A 431 -28.90 12.84 -1.61
C ALA A 431 -28.80 11.89 -0.41
N ILE A 432 -27.59 11.47 -0.04
CA ILE A 432 -27.33 10.59 1.12
C ILE A 432 -27.80 11.24 2.42
N ARG A 433 -27.51 12.53 2.61
CA ARG A 433 -27.98 13.26 3.79
C ARG A 433 -29.51 13.35 3.80
N THR A 434 -30.14 13.70 2.68
CA THR A 434 -31.60 13.72 2.57
C THR A 434 -32.23 12.36 2.82
N ILE A 435 -31.63 11.28 2.33
CA ILE A 435 -32.11 9.91 2.50
C ILE A 435 -31.96 9.47 3.96
N ALA A 436 -30.78 9.64 4.58
CA ALA A 436 -30.58 9.35 6.00
C ALA A 436 -31.56 10.12 6.88
N ILE A 437 -31.78 11.40 6.59
CA ILE A 437 -32.75 12.25 7.29
C ILE A 437 -34.18 11.76 7.10
N CYS A 438 -34.58 11.46 5.86
CA CYS A 438 -35.93 10.98 5.55
C CYS A 438 -36.19 9.61 6.16
N LEU A 439 -35.22 8.69 6.14
CA LEU A 439 -35.32 7.38 6.77
C LEU A 439 -35.52 7.48 8.28
N VAL A 440 -34.71 8.29 8.95
CA VAL A 440 -34.86 8.50 10.39
C VAL A 440 -36.20 9.15 10.72
N ARG A 441 -36.62 10.14 9.91
CA ARG A 441 -37.90 10.82 10.10
C ARG A 441 -39.12 9.91 9.91
N CYS A 442 -39.07 8.97 8.97
CA CYS A 442 -40.22 8.08 8.71
C CYS A 442 -40.26 6.87 9.62
N ARG A 443 -39.12 6.43 10.18
CA ARG A 443 -39.02 5.13 10.86
C ARG A 443 -38.65 5.20 12.33
N PHE A 444 -37.85 6.19 12.74
CA PHE A 444 -37.24 6.21 14.07
C PHE A 444 -37.65 7.42 14.92
N LEU A 445 -38.28 8.44 14.32
CA LEU A 445 -38.82 9.60 15.03
C LEU A 445 -40.33 9.68 14.80
N ALA A 446 -41.11 9.69 15.89
CA ALA A 446 -42.57 9.75 15.85
C ALA A 446 -43.13 11.14 15.47
N ASP A 447 -42.26 12.16 15.38
CA ASP A 447 -42.66 13.56 15.36
C ASP A 447 -42.26 14.30 14.06
N CYS A 448 -43.13 15.19 13.56
CA CYS A 448 -43.01 15.82 12.24
C CYS A 448 -41.95 16.96 12.17
N ARG A 449 -41.16 17.16 13.21
CA ARG A 449 -40.09 18.17 13.25
C ARG A 449 -38.80 17.64 12.65
N PRO A 450 -38.04 18.46 11.90
CA PRO A 450 -36.78 17.99 11.35
C PRO A 450 -35.75 17.80 12.48
N PRO A 451 -35.08 16.64 12.55
CA PRO A 451 -34.13 16.36 13.61
C PRO A 451 -32.92 17.30 13.51
N PRO A 452 -32.31 17.71 14.63
CA PRO A 452 -30.98 18.29 14.61
C PRO A 452 -29.95 17.23 14.20
N ALA A 453 -29.03 17.59 13.32
CA ALA A 453 -27.92 16.70 12.94
C ALA A 453 -26.62 17.18 13.58
N ILE A 454 -25.89 16.25 14.20
CA ILE A 454 -24.55 16.45 14.72
C ILE A 454 -23.57 16.03 13.62
N CYS A 455 -22.84 17.00 13.05
CA CYS A 455 -21.75 16.75 12.12
C CYS A 455 -20.44 17.28 12.70
N TRP A 456 -19.36 16.55 12.55
CA TRP A 456 -18.01 17.00 12.92
C TRP A 456 -17.01 16.69 11.81
N TRP A 457 -15.98 17.51 11.74
CA TRP A 457 -14.87 17.32 10.81
C TRP A 457 -13.59 17.93 11.38
N ARG A 458 -12.44 17.49 10.86
CA ARG A 458 -11.16 18.15 11.12
C ARG A 458 -11.03 19.35 10.20
N SER A 459 -10.66 20.50 10.76
CA SER A 459 -10.28 21.68 9.96
C SER A 459 -8.80 21.95 10.11
N THR A 460 -8.06 21.91 9.02
CA THR A 460 -6.71 22.49 8.92
C THR A 460 -6.85 23.93 8.43
N GLY A 461 -6.54 24.92 9.27
CA GLY A 461 -6.42 26.30 8.81
C GLY A 461 -5.23 26.41 7.85
N CYS A 462 -5.42 27.10 6.71
CA CYS A 462 -4.35 27.31 5.74
C CYS A 462 -3.26 28.23 6.36
N GLY A 463 -2.06 27.69 6.60
CA GLY A 463 -0.93 28.43 7.17
C GLY A 463 0.00 27.57 8.03
N SER A 464 1.29 27.54 7.69
CA SER A 464 2.31 26.68 8.30
C SER A 464 2.40 26.84 9.82
N ARG A 465 2.29 25.70 10.53
CA ARG A 465 2.38 25.53 12.00
C ARG A 465 1.18 26.04 12.82
N ARG A 466 0.01 25.39 12.74
CA ARG A 466 -1.01 25.48 13.81
C ARG A 466 -1.70 24.15 14.12
N ARG A 467 -2.05 23.96 15.40
CA ARG A 467 -2.73 22.78 15.98
C ARG A 467 -3.99 22.42 15.19
N ILE A 468 -4.11 21.13 14.86
CA ILE A 468 -5.34 20.51 14.35
C ILE A 468 -6.45 20.75 15.39
N ARG A 469 -7.60 21.28 14.96
CA ARG A 469 -8.78 21.45 15.82
C ARG A 469 -9.97 20.71 15.20
N TRP A 470 -10.65 19.93 16.03
CA TRP A 470 -11.95 19.36 15.71
C TRP A 470 -13.02 20.44 15.80
N ARG A 471 -13.91 20.50 14.81
CA ARG A 471 -15.09 21.36 14.82
C ARG A 471 -16.34 20.50 14.77
N SER A 472 -17.34 20.87 15.56
CA SER A 472 -18.70 20.35 15.47
C SER A 472 -19.64 21.43 14.98
N ARG A 473 -20.69 21.04 14.26
CA ARG A 473 -21.79 21.91 13.89
C ARG A 473 -23.09 21.17 14.16
N VAL A 474 -23.92 21.73 15.03
CA VAL A 474 -25.33 21.35 15.16
C VAL A 474 -26.09 22.14 14.11
N ALA A 475 -26.72 21.44 13.17
CA ALA A 475 -27.53 22.05 12.15
C ALA A 475 -28.98 21.58 12.29
N LEU A 476 -29.91 22.53 12.44
CA LEU A 476 -31.33 22.30 12.22
C LEU A 476 -31.54 22.01 10.74
N ILE A 477 -32.01 20.81 10.44
CA ILE A 477 -32.37 20.45 9.07
C ILE A 477 -33.66 21.21 8.75
N ARG A 478 -33.72 22.03 7.69
CA ARG A 478 -34.94 22.80 7.38
C ARG A 478 -35.97 21.95 6.65
N ARG A 479 -37.25 22.14 7.00
CA ARG A 479 -38.44 21.50 6.41
C ARG A 479 -38.45 21.60 4.87
N ARG A 480 -38.64 20.46 4.19
CA ARG A 480 -39.56 20.35 3.04
C ARG A 480 -40.57 19.25 3.39
N CYS A 481 -41.86 19.59 3.24
CA CYS A 481 -43.04 18.87 3.75
C CYS A 481 -43.47 17.70 2.81
N PRO A 482 -44.55 16.93 3.10
CA PRO A 482 -44.55 15.47 3.07
C PRO A 482 -45.43 14.93 1.94
N THR A 483 -44.83 14.67 0.78
CA THR A 483 -45.42 13.78 -0.26
C THR A 483 -44.37 12.74 -0.70
N CYS A 484 -43.50 12.38 0.25
CA CYS A 484 -42.32 11.54 0.10
C CYS A 484 -42.67 10.06 -0.11
N TRP A 485 -43.02 9.73 -1.35
CA TRP A 485 -42.34 8.65 -2.07
C TRP A 485 -42.62 8.78 -3.58
N ARG A 486 -43.88 9.05 -3.96
CA ARG A 486 -44.28 9.15 -5.37
C ARG A 486 -43.73 10.38 -6.12
N SER A 487 -43.43 11.48 -5.43
CA SER A 487 -42.89 12.69 -6.09
C SER A 487 -41.37 12.85 -6.03
N LEU A 488 -40.65 12.08 -5.19
CA LEU A 488 -39.18 12.12 -5.17
C LEU A 488 -38.57 11.25 -6.27
N ALA A 489 -39.23 10.13 -6.61
CA ALA A 489 -38.95 9.37 -7.83
C ALA A 489 -39.22 10.20 -9.10
N GLY A 490 -40.23 11.09 -9.05
CA GLY A 490 -40.61 11.99 -10.16
C GLY A 490 -39.99 13.40 -10.15
N ARG A 491 -38.99 13.69 -9.29
CA ARG A 491 -38.27 14.99 -9.29
C ARG A 491 -36.76 14.86 -9.46
N ILE A 492 -36.24 13.63 -9.63
CA ILE A 492 -34.94 13.43 -10.28
C ILE A 492 -35.09 13.51 -11.81
N THR A 493 -36.31 13.46 -12.32
CA THR A 493 -36.69 13.86 -13.67
C THR A 493 -36.73 15.40 -13.77
N THR A 494 -36.04 15.95 -14.78
CA THR A 494 -36.01 17.37 -15.19
C THR A 494 -35.18 18.35 -14.34
N THR A 495 -33.88 18.41 -14.62
CA THR A 495 -33.20 19.70 -14.84
C THR A 495 -32.01 19.46 -15.79
N THR A 496 -32.33 19.39 -17.08
CA THR A 496 -31.44 19.90 -18.12
C THR A 496 -31.18 21.37 -17.83
N TRP A 497 -29.92 21.81 -17.85
CA TRP A 497 -29.61 23.22 -18.03
C TRP A 497 -28.81 23.38 -19.32
N PRO A 498 -29.24 24.25 -20.26
CA PRO A 498 -28.42 24.73 -21.35
C PRO A 498 -27.47 25.83 -20.85
N GLY A 499 -26.29 25.91 -21.46
CA GLY A 499 -25.34 27.02 -21.32
C GLY A 499 -24.24 26.78 -20.30
#